data_AF-A0AAD6P233-F1
#
_entry.id   AF-A0AAD6P233-F1
#
_cell.length_a   1.000
_cell.length_b   1.000
_cell.length_c   1.000
_cell.angle_alpha   90.00
_cell.angle_beta   90.00
_cell.angle_gamma   90.00
#
_symmetry.space_group_name_H-M   'P 1'
#
loop_
_entity.id
_entity.type
_entity.pdbx_description
1 polymer ?
#
loop_
_entity_poly.entity_id
_entity_poly.type
_entity_poly.pdbx_seq_one_letter_code
_entity_poly.pdbx_strand_id
1 'polypeptide(L)'
;MGASESSLSSSQKLTDEITTVNERSEAVDPILETLKSLKITRPILISPRKEEGSLTDILVKKSSASSAPATVNPDVLLELFSVYRDWQEAKVQQISKKQEDIESKIEVADALAIKLLQRFNNSVSAMKTTSQNLSEVHSLQVEIGELKGKAD
;
A
#
# COMPACT_ATOMS: atom_id res chain seq x y z
N MET A 1 -18.38 -45.32 -19.29
CA MET A 1 -18.53 -44.15 -18.40
C MET A 1 -17.12 -43.68 -18.11
N GLY A 2 -16.54 -42.65 -18.71
CA GLY A 2 -17.04 -41.36 -19.18
C GLY A 2 -15.90 -40.39 -18.87
N ALA A 3 -14.86 -40.39 -19.71
CA ALA A 3 -13.71 -39.50 -19.56
C ALA A 3 -14.01 -38.24 -20.37
N SER A 4 -14.37 -37.17 -19.67
CA SER A 4 -14.62 -35.88 -20.29
C SER A 4 -13.30 -35.18 -20.62
N GLU A 5 -13.15 -34.97 -21.90
CA GLU A 5 -12.21 -34.11 -22.60
C GLU A 5 -12.36 -32.70 -22.03
N SER A 6 -11.37 -32.22 -21.27
CA SER A 6 -11.34 -30.83 -20.82
C SER A 6 -10.40 -30.05 -21.71
N SER A 7 -11.00 -29.23 -22.57
CA SER A 7 -10.36 -28.26 -23.44
C SER A 7 -9.57 -27.26 -22.60
N LEU A 8 -8.25 -27.28 -22.76
CA LEU A 8 -7.34 -26.24 -22.27
C LEU A 8 -7.55 -24.97 -23.09
N SER A 9 -8.60 -24.22 -22.75
CA SER A 9 -8.80 -22.84 -23.18
C SER A 9 -9.08 -21.98 -21.96
N SER A 10 -8.03 -21.68 -21.22
CA SER A 10 -7.99 -20.45 -20.44
C SER A 10 -6.65 -19.81 -20.69
N SER A 11 -6.71 -18.72 -21.46
CA SER A 11 -5.64 -17.77 -21.70
C SER A 11 -4.75 -17.59 -20.47
N GLN A 12 -3.63 -18.30 -20.42
CA GLN A 12 -2.55 -18.01 -19.49
C GLN A 12 -1.81 -16.79 -20.04
N LYS A 13 -2.41 -15.62 -19.84
CA LYS A 13 -1.64 -14.39 -19.71
C LYS A 13 -1.24 -14.31 -18.24
N LEU A 14 -0.14 -15.00 -17.93
CA LEU A 14 0.64 -14.75 -16.71
C LEU A 14 1.19 -13.33 -16.82
N THR A 15 0.47 -12.39 -16.25
CA THR A 15 1.02 -11.14 -15.77
C THR A 15 0.59 -11.04 -14.33
N ASP A 16 1.52 -11.31 -13.41
CA ASP A 16 1.52 -10.67 -12.09
C ASP A 16 1.49 -9.16 -12.35
N GLU A 17 0.29 -8.63 -12.56
CA GLU A 17 0.06 -7.21 -12.70
C GLU A 17 -0.12 -6.68 -11.29
N ILE A 18 0.95 -6.08 -10.76
CA ILE A 18 0.88 -5.28 -9.55
C ILE A 18 -0.21 -4.24 -9.78
N THR A 19 -1.37 -4.42 -9.15
CA THR A 19 -2.44 -3.43 -9.16
C THR A 19 -2.01 -2.30 -8.23
N THR A 20 -1.28 -1.34 -8.78
CA THR A 20 -1.02 -0.07 -8.11
C THR A 20 -2.36 0.65 -7.92
N VAL A 21 -2.71 0.91 -6.67
CA VAL A 21 -3.89 1.69 -6.28
C VAL A 21 -3.78 3.08 -6.91
N ASN A 22 -4.43 3.29 -8.05
CA ASN A 22 -4.45 4.57 -8.76
C ASN A 22 -5.51 5.52 -8.17
N GLU A 23 -5.59 5.61 -6.85
CA GLU A 23 -6.37 6.63 -6.17
C GLU A 23 -5.40 7.68 -5.58
N ARG A 24 -4.69 8.34 -6.49
CA ARG A 24 -4.04 9.60 -6.16
C ARG A 24 -5.17 10.61 -6.00
N SER A 25 -5.52 10.91 -4.75
CA SER A 25 -6.44 12.00 -4.39
C SER A 25 -6.23 13.17 -5.36
N GLU A 26 -7.27 13.51 -6.10
CA GLU A 26 -7.36 14.65 -7.02
C GLU A 26 -7.40 15.98 -6.25
N ALA A 27 -6.59 16.09 -5.19
CA ALA A 27 -6.19 17.36 -4.64
C ALA A 27 -4.99 17.79 -5.49
N VAL A 28 -5.29 18.31 -6.67
CA VAL A 28 -4.27 18.88 -7.56
C VAL A 28 -3.52 19.92 -6.75
N ASP A 29 -2.21 19.74 -6.65
CA ASP A 29 -1.34 20.66 -5.95
C ASP A 29 -1.60 22.08 -6.52
N PRO A 30 -2.02 23.04 -5.68
CA PRO A 30 -2.31 24.40 -6.14
C PRO A 30 -1.10 25.04 -6.83
N ILE A 31 0.12 24.59 -6.53
CA ILE A 31 1.35 25.01 -7.20
C ILE A 31 1.42 24.43 -8.61
N LEU A 32 0.97 23.20 -8.82
CA LEU A 32 0.97 22.55 -10.14
C LEU A 32 -0.07 23.19 -11.07
N GLU A 33 -1.24 23.56 -10.54
CA GLU A 33 -2.27 24.32 -11.27
C GLU A 33 -1.74 25.69 -11.69
N THR A 34 -1.11 26.42 -10.78
CA THR A 34 -0.57 27.76 -11.07
C THR A 34 0.55 27.69 -12.11
N LEU A 35 1.48 26.73 -12.00
CA LEU A 35 2.53 26.51 -12.99
C LEU A 35 1.99 26.14 -14.37
N LYS A 36 0.94 25.32 -14.44
CA LYS A 36 0.30 24.92 -15.71
C LYS A 36 -0.50 26.07 -16.34
N SER A 37 -1.04 26.98 -15.53
CA SER A 37 -1.80 28.16 -15.98
C SER A 37 -0.92 29.29 -16.54
N LEU A 38 0.38 29.31 -16.20
CA LEU A 38 1.32 30.32 -16.68
C LEU A 38 1.61 30.10 -18.18
N LYS A 39 1.15 31.03 -19.03
CA LYS A 39 1.48 31.04 -20.46
C LYS A 39 2.97 31.30 -20.64
N ILE A 40 3.72 30.25 -20.99
CA ILE A 40 5.12 30.35 -21.42
C ILE A 40 5.14 31.28 -22.64
N THR A 41 5.57 32.52 -22.42
CA THR A 41 5.71 33.49 -23.50
C THR A 41 6.92 33.10 -24.35
N ARG A 42 6.87 33.38 -25.65
CA ARG A 42 7.96 33.04 -26.58
C ARG A 42 9.30 33.54 -26.01
N PRO A 43 10.35 32.70 -26.01
CA PRO A 43 11.63 33.08 -25.45
C PRO A 43 12.14 34.33 -26.16
N ILE A 44 12.47 35.36 -25.36
CA ILE A 44 12.90 36.67 -25.85
C ILE A 44 14.30 36.58 -26.50
N LEU A 45 15.04 35.51 -26.18
CA LEU A 45 16.37 35.24 -26.71
C LEU A 45 16.31 34.16 -27.78
N ILE A 46 16.25 34.57 -29.05
CA ILE A 46 16.70 33.72 -30.15
C ILE A 46 18.23 33.75 -30.09
N SER A 47 18.86 32.82 -29.37
CA SER A 47 20.32 32.71 -29.40
C SER A 47 20.74 32.11 -30.75
N PRO A 48 21.62 32.75 -31.54
CA PRO A 48 22.33 32.02 -32.57
C PRO A 48 23.23 31.02 -31.86
N ARG A 49 23.12 29.74 -32.25
CA ARG A 49 23.96 28.65 -31.75
C ARG A 49 25.42 29.02 -32.02
N LYS A 50 26.15 29.45 -30.98
CA LYS A 50 27.58 29.77 -31.09
C LYS A 50 28.37 28.80 -30.22
N GLU A 51 29.46 28.36 -30.83
CA GLU A 51 30.31 27.22 -30.53
C GLU A 51 30.87 27.22 -29.10
N GLU A 52 31.23 26.01 -28.66
CA GLU A 52 31.71 25.60 -27.35
C GLU A 52 32.84 26.49 -26.81
N GLY A 53 32.49 27.47 -25.99
CA GLY A 53 33.44 28.24 -25.19
C GLY A 53 33.76 27.54 -23.87
N SER A 54 35.05 27.34 -23.61
CA SER A 54 35.60 26.67 -22.42
C SER A 54 35.04 27.24 -21.10
N LEU A 55 34.67 26.34 -20.18
CA LEU A 55 34.08 26.63 -18.86
C LEU A 55 34.90 27.63 -18.02
N THR A 56 36.20 27.76 -18.29
CA THR A 56 37.10 28.69 -17.61
C THR A 56 36.80 30.16 -17.95
N ASP A 57 36.34 30.47 -19.15
CA ASP A 57 36.01 31.86 -19.55
C ASP A 57 34.71 32.34 -18.90
N ILE A 58 33.81 31.41 -18.55
CA ILE A 58 32.55 31.69 -17.85
C ILE A 58 32.81 32.04 -16.38
N LEU A 59 33.79 31.39 -15.74
CA LEU A 59 34.13 31.61 -14.32
C LEU A 59 34.83 32.95 -14.07
N VAL A 60 35.66 33.41 -15.01
CA VAL A 60 36.47 34.63 -14.85
C VAL A 60 35.67 35.90 -15.19
N LYS A 61 34.65 35.79 -16.04
CA LYS A 61 33.80 36.94 -16.39
C LYS A 61 32.78 37.19 -15.28
N LYS A 62 33.20 37.97 -14.28
CA LYS A 62 32.31 38.55 -13.27
C LYS A 62 31.09 39.16 -13.96
N SER A 63 29.96 38.50 -13.78
CA SER A 63 28.65 38.90 -14.31
C SER A 63 28.24 40.23 -13.69
N SER A 64 28.68 41.35 -14.27
CA SER A 64 28.00 42.63 -14.10
C SER A 64 26.70 42.59 -14.90
N ALA A 65 25.79 41.70 -14.51
CA ALA A 65 24.41 41.70 -14.95
C ALA A 65 23.63 42.47 -13.89
N SER A 66 23.41 43.76 -14.16
CA SER A 66 22.41 44.57 -13.48
C SER A 66 21.03 43.93 -13.72
N SER A 67 20.59 43.07 -12.80
CA SER A 67 19.17 42.87 -12.54
C SER A 67 18.85 43.71 -11.29
N ALA A 68 17.90 44.64 -11.42
CA ALA A 68 17.26 45.20 -10.24
C ALA A 68 16.77 44.03 -9.39
N PRO A 69 17.00 44.01 -8.07
CA PRO A 69 16.57 42.89 -7.26
C PRO A 69 15.04 42.92 -7.27
N ALA A 70 14.42 41.96 -7.95
CA ALA A 70 13.02 41.61 -7.75
C ALA A 70 12.92 41.08 -6.31
N THR A 71 12.94 42.01 -5.36
CA THR A 71 12.98 41.76 -3.94
C THR A 71 11.57 41.36 -3.58
N VAL A 72 11.33 40.06 -3.47
CA VAL A 72 10.08 39.53 -2.93
C VAL A 72 9.91 40.13 -1.54
N ASN A 73 8.73 40.70 -1.27
CA ASN A 73 8.47 41.32 0.04
C ASN A 73 8.68 40.26 1.14
N PRO A 74 9.60 40.48 2.09
CA PRO A 74 9.92 39.51 3.14
C PRO A 74 8.69 39.14 3.99
N ASP A 75 7.73 40.06 4.15
CA ASP A 75 6.50 39.81 4.92
C ASP A 75 5.60 38.77 4.23
N VAL A 76 5.46 38.88 2.91
CA VAL A 76 4.69 37.92 2.10
C VAL A 76 5.36 36.55 2.09
N LEU A 77 6.70 36.53 2.08
CA LEU A 77 7.45 35.28 2.15
C LEU A 77 7.25 34.59 3.51
N LEU A 78 7.24 35.35 4.60
CA LEU A 78 7.01 34.82 5.95
C LEU A 78 5.58 34.29 6.10
N GLU A 79 4.58 35.00 5.57
CA GLU A 79 3.19 34.54 5.52
C GLU A 79 3.06 33.24 4.72
N LEU A 80 3.68 33.16 3.55
CA LEU A 80 3.68 31.93 2.73
C LEU A 80 4.28 30.74 3.48
N PHE A 81 5.41 30.94 4.18
CA PHE A 81 6.00 29.90 5.01
C PHE A 81 5.08 29.51 6.17
N SER A 82 4.39 30.47 6.80
CA SER A 82 3.43 30.18 7.86
C SER A 82 2.29 29.30 7.35
N VAL A 83 1.64 29.71 6.25
CA VAL A 83 0.53 28.95 5.63
C VAL A 83 1.00 27.54 5.22
N TYR A 84 2.20 27.43 4.66
CA TYR A 84 2.76 26.14 4.29
C TYR A 84 3.05 25.25 5.52
N ARG A 85 3.56 25.83 6.60
CA ARG A 85 3.81 25.12 7.86
C ARG A 85 2.53 24.63 8.52
N ASP A 86 1.49 25.45 8.53
CA ASP A 86 0.18 25.05 9.07
C ASP A 86 -0.44 23.92 8.25
N TRP A 87 -0.32 24.00 6.91
CA TRP A 87 -0.74 22.91 6.04
C TRP A 87 0.04 21.62 6.26
N GLN A 88 1.37 21.71 6.43
CA GLN A 88 2.20 20.55 6.75
C GLN A 88 1.80 19.92 8.08
N GLU A 89 1.59 20.73 9.12
CA GLU A 89 1.17 20.26 10.43
C GLU A 89 -0.19 19.55 10.36
N ALA A 90 -1.17 20.13 9.65
CA ALA A 90 -2.46 19.50 9.43
C ALA A 90 -2.35 18.17 8.68
N LYS A 91 -1.42 18.06 7.73
CA LYS A 91 -1.15 16.80 7.01
C LYS A 91 -0.53 15.75 7.91
N VAL A 92 0.44 16.13 8.75
CA VAL A 92 1.05 15.22 9.73
C VAL A 92 -0.03 14.69 10.67
N GLN A 93 -0.88 15.55 11.23
CA GLN A 93 -1.96 15.13 12.12
C GLN A 93 -2.96 14.17 11.43
N GLN A 94 -3.32 14.42 10.18
CA GLN A 94 -4.18 13.51 9.42
C GLN A 94 -3.52 12.14 9.20
N ILE A 95 -2.21 12.12 8.90
CA ILE A 95 -1.47 10.87 8.71
C ILE A 95 -1.37 10.11 10.03
N SER A 96 -0.98 10.78 11.12
CA SER A 96 -0.86 10.17 12.44
C SER A 96 -2.20 9.57 12.90
N LYS A 97 -3.31 10.29 12.73
CA LYS A 97 -4.64 9.77 13.08
C LYS A 97 -5.02 8.54 12.25
N LYS A 98 -4.70 8.52 10.96
CA LYS A 98 -4.93 7.34 10.11
C LYS A 98 -4.05 6.17 10.51
N GLN A 99 -2.79 6.42 10.88
CA GLN A 99 -1.88 5.38 11.36
C GLN A 99 -2.39 4.77 12.66
N GLU A 100 -2.83 5.59 13.61
CA GLU A 100 -3.42 5.12 14.88
C GLU A 100 -4.67 4.24 14.66
N ASP A 101 -5.59 4.64 13.78
CA ASP A 101 -6.78 3.83 13.44
C ASP A 101 -6.40 2.48 12.79
N ILE A 102 -5.38 2.48 11.92
CA ILE A 102 -4.88 1.25 11.29
C ILE A 102 -4.25 0.33 12.34
N GLU A 103 -3.41 0.88 13.23
CA GLU A 103 -2.76 0.13 14.30
C GLU A 103 -3.80 -0.52 15.23
N SER A 104 -4.80 0.25 15.68
CA SER A 104 -5.91 -0.26 16.48
C SER A 104 -6.66 -1.41 15.79
N LYS A 105 -6.92 -1.31 14.47
CA LYS A 105 -7.56 -2.38 13.70
C LYS A 105 -6.67 -3.63 13.57
N ILE A 106 -5.36 -3.45 13.42
CA ILE A 106 -4.40 -4.57 13.35
C ILE A 106 -4.38 -5.31 14.68
N GLU A 107 -4.33 -4.61 15.81
CA GLU A 107 -4.35 -5.22 17.15
C GLU A 107 -5.62 -6.05 17.37
N VAL A 108 -6.79 -5.51 16.99
CA VAL A 108 -8.07 -6.23 17.11
C VAL A 108 -8.09 -7.46 16.20
N ALA A 109 -7.60 -7.32 14.96
CA ALA A 109 -7.55 -8.43 14.01
C ALA A 109 -6.63 -9.56 14.49
N ASP A 110 -5.45 -9.22 15.04
CA ASP A 110 -4.51 -10.20 15.59
C ASP A 110 -5.10 -10.92 16.81
N ALA A 111 -5.71 -10.18 17.74
CA ALA A 111 -6.39 -10.76 18.90
C ALA A 111 -7.54 -11.71 18.48
N LEU A 112 -8.28 -11.37 17.43
CA LEU A 112 -9.33 -12.22 16.87
C LEU A 112 -8.74 -13.49 16.22
N ALA A 113 -7.68 -13.34 15.42
CA ALA A 113 -7.01 -14.45 14.74
C ALA A 113 -6.46 -15.48 15.75
N ILE A 114 -5.81 -15.00 16.82
CA ILE A 114 -5.32 -15.85 17.91
C ILE A 114 -6.48 -16.61 18.57
N LYS A 115 -7.59 -15.92 18.90
CA LYS A 115 -8.77 -16.55 19.51
C LYS A 115 -9.40 -17.60 18.59
N LEU A 116 -9.46 -17.33 17.28
CA LEU A 116 -10.00 -18.28 16.30
C LEU A 116 -9.12 -19.53 16.20
N LEU A 117 -7.80 -19.36 16.15
CA LEU A 117 -6.84 -20.46 16.12
C LEU A 117 -6.95 -21.33 17.39
N GLN A 118 -7.06 -20.70 18.57
CA GLN A 118 -7.27 -21.42 19.82
C GLN A 118 -8.57 -22.23 19.81
N ARG A 119 -9.67 -21.63 19.35
CA ARG A 119 -10.98 -22.33 19.24
C ARG A 119 -10.91 -23.50 18.27
N PHE A 120 -10.25 -23.32 17.13
CA PHE A 120 -10.07 -24.38 16.14
C PHE A 120 -9.26 -25.54 16.72
N ASN A 121 -8.12 -25.26 17.36
CA ASN A 121 -7.29 -26.29 17.97
C ASN A 121 -8.05 -27.06 19.07
N ASN A 122 -8.79 -26.35 19.92
CA ASN A 122 -9.64 -26.99 20.93
C ASN A 122 -10.71 -27.90 20.31
N SER A 123 -11.34 -27.45 19.22
CA SER A 123 -12.33 -28.25 18.48
C SER A 123 -11.70 -29.50 17.87
N VAL A 124 -10.52 -29.38 17.27
CA VAL A 124 -9.77 -30.51 16.70
C VAL A 124 -9.41 -31.52 17.79
N SER A 125 -8.92 -31.06 18.93
CA SER A 125 -8.62 -31.91 20.08
C SER A 125 -9.87 -32.64 20.59
N ALA A 126 -10.99 -31.93 20.77
CA ALA A 126 -12.25 -32.52 21.21
C ALA A 126 -12.76 -33.58 20.21
N MET A 127 -12.70 -33.29 18.91
CA MET A 127 -13.10 -34.23 17.86
C MET A 127 -12.21 -35.47 17.83
N LYS A 128 -10.89 -35.30 18.04
CA LYS A 128 -9.94 -36.42 18.16
C LYS A 128 -10.29 -37.32 19.35
N THR A 129 -10.59 -36.72 20.51
CA THR A 129 -11.01 -37.48 21.69
C THR A 129 -12.33 -38.22 21.46
N THR A 130 -13.33 -37.57 20.86
CA THR A 130 -14.60 -38.23 20.54
C THR A 130 -14.42 -39.37 19.54
N SER A 131 -13.59 -39.19 18.52
CA SER A 131 -13.26 -40.23 17.54
C SER A 131 -12.60 -41.45 18.22
N GLN A 132 -11.63 -41.20 19.11
CA GLN A 132 -10.97 -42.25 19.88
C GLN A 132 -11.98 -43.02 20.75
N ASN A 133 -12.82 -42.30 21.49
CA ASN A 133 -13.85 -42.91 22.33
C ASN A 133 -14.84 -43.75 21.51
N LEU A 134 -15.26 -43.27 20.33
CA LEU A 134 -16.15 -44.03 19.44
C LEU A 134 -15.48 -45.29 18.89
N SER A 135 -14.19 -45.22 18.56
CA SER A 135 -13.41 -46.39 18.14
C SER A 135 -13.32 -47.44 19.25
N GLU A 136 -13.10 -47.01 20.49
CA GLU A 136 -13.05 -47.90 21.65
C GLU A 136 -14.41 -48.55 21.94
N VAL A 137 -15.50 -47.75 21.91
CA VAL A 137 -16.87 -48.26 22.04
C VAL A 137 -17.19 -49.27 20.93
N HIS A 138 -16.80 -48.99 19.69
CA HIS A 138 -17.03 -49.91 18.58
C HIS A 138 -16.29 -51.25 18.79
N SER A 139 -15.04 -51.21 19.24
CA SER A 139 -14.28 -52.42 19.59
C SER A 139 -14.98 -53.25 20.66
N LEU A 140 -15.42 -52.61 21.75
CA LEU A 140 -16.13 -53.29 22.83
C LEU A 140 -17.48 -53.87 22.38
N GLN A 141 -18.20 -53.17 21.50
CA GLN A 141 -19.46 -53.66 20.96
C GLN A 141 -19.27 -54.93 20.13
N VAL A 142 -18.20 -55.01 19.34
CA VAL A 142 -17.84 -56.22 18.58
C VAL A 142 -17.51 -57.37 19.52
N GLU A 143 -16.68 -57.13 20.55
CA GLU A 143 -16.30 -58.16 21.54
C GLU A 143 -17.53 -58.72 22.28
N ILE A 144 -18.45 -57.87 22.73
CA ILE A 144 -19.71 -58.29 23.36
C ILE A 144 -20.56 -59.12 22.39
N GLY A 145 -20.65 -58.71 21.13
CA GLY A 145 -21.38 -59.44 20.10
C GLY A 145 -20.85 -60.85 19.89
N GLU A 146 -19.52 -61.00 19.82
CA GLU A 146 -18.87 -62.30 19.71
C GLU A 146 -19.07 -63.18 20.95
N LEU A 147 -18.93 -62.61 22.15
CA LEU A 147 -19.14 -63.35 23.40
C LEU A 147 -20.58 -63.85 23.52
N LYS A 148 -21.56 -63.04 23.09
CA LYS A 148 -22.97 -63.43 23.10
C LYS A 148 -23.29 -64.50 22.06
N GLY A 149 -22.71 -64.43 20.86
CA GLY A 149 -22.91 -65.44 19.81
C GLY A 149 -22.20 -66.78 20.07
N LYS A 150 -21.26 -66.82 21.02
CA LYS A 150 -20.60 -68.05 21.49
C LYS A 150 -21.32 -68.72 22.67
N ALA A 151 -22.41 -68.13 23.16
CA ALA A 151 -23.16 -68.61 24.33
C ALA A 151 -24.45 -69.38 23.97
N ASP A 152 -24.80 -69.47 22.68
CA ASP A 152 -25.85 -70.35 22.12
C ASP A 152 -25.21 -71.54 21.38
#